data_AF-A0A0B6Z8E9-F1
#
_entry.id   AF-A0A0B6Z8E9-F1
#
_cell.length_a   1.000
_cell.length_b   1.000
_cell.length_c   1.000
_cell.angle_alpha   90.00
_cell.angle_beta   90.00
_cell.angle_gamma   90.00
#
_symmetry.space_group_name_H-M   'P 1'
#
loop_
_entity.id
_entity.type
_entity.pdbx_description
1 polymer ?
#
loop_
_entity_poly.entity_id
_entity_poly.type
_entity_poly.pdbx_seq_one_letter_code
_entity_poly.pdbx_strand_id
1 'polypeptide(L)'
;CVIFRAELDEWVSLLDTLMHACKAASFWFIDYLASTEGSQIIKSFILESPCKDVRIMFAKVLDRTFYSFFHHKGVPTYGNLNTVLETLLSLLDKDAVDLVKNSTQYFMVIKSFIHAHSTKACANMFGRNGFQRLITFLLGNGNVDSGRRWSSIQAREFANLHAALALLILNCDVKAFQTQEHLGYGERRPKTVEPHIFLKMSNEMSTFVFREESSRYIKEVLMAVRELPEGILGPVFDMLLYCSFCNINFTENLLKQVMWQYSNVPSNELKPIFSLLTKCLTMEDPLQTIRLQYVIDGICDENGKKFDGLTNVIRLNHVSDSRRSYQCIKFLVDLMNSSSVAKDFLLKTPAKWQWAVNWLKKKMSEHYWSTTSTAVMSNEDSNRKSFQRTESAQYTLQQATALLTEIESHEFNNNNISSTISSADSDNDVNMSTASDSDVSVTTTISGVSSRSSKTTTTTSTISSK
;
A
#
# COMPACT_ATOMS: atom_id res chain seq x y z
N CYS A 1 -28.27 24.13 -15.73
CA CYS A 1 -27.33 23.40 -14.83
C CYS A 1 -26.43 24.31 -13.99
N VAL A 2 -25.68 25.27 -14.56
CA VAL A 2 -24.73 26.08 -13.77
C VAL A 2 -25.40 26.94 -12.69
N ILE A 3 -26.53 27.59 -13.01
CA ILE A 3 -27.30 28.42 -12.06
C ILE A 3 -27.82 27.58 -10.88
N PHE A 4 -28.44 26.44 -11.18
CA PHE A 4 -28.95 25.51 -10.16
C PHE A 4 -27.85 24.97 -9.23
N ARG A 5 -26.64 24.75 -9.74
CA ARG A 5 -25.53 24.26 -8.90
C ARG A 5 -25.04 25.32 -7.92
N ALA A 6 -24.98 26.59 -8.34
CA ALA A 6 -24.61 27.69 -7.45
C ALA A 6 -25.63 27.83 -6.30
N GLU A 7 -26.93 27.78 -6.62
CA GLU A 7 -28.01 27.81 -5.63
C GLU A 7 -27.91 26.62 -4.65
N LEU A 8 -27.67 25.41 -5.14
CA LEU A 8 -27.46 24.23 -4.27
C LEU A 8 -26.25 24.39 -3.36
N ASP A 9 -25.14 24.94 -3.84
CA ASP A 9 -23.95 25.18 -3.02
C ASP A 9 -24.17 26.30 -1.98
N GLU A 10 -24.99 27.31 -2.28
CA GLU A 10 -25.43 28.33 -1.31
C GLU A 10 -26.26 27.71 -0.18
N TRP A 11 -27.19 26.80 -0.50
CA TRP A 11 -27.96 26.06 0.51
C TRP A 11 -27.06 25.20 1.41
N VAL A 12 -26.08 24.50 0.83
CA VAL A 12 -25.09 23.74 1.61
C VAL A 12 -24.33 24.67 2.56
N SER A 13 -23.88 25.82 2.08
CA SER A 13 -23.13 26.82 2.88
C SER A 13 -23.98 27.37 4.03
N LEU A 14 -25.26 27.67 3.77
CA LEU A 14 -26.19 28.14 4.78
C LEU A 14 -26.43 27.09 5.86
N LEU A 15 -26.69 25.83 5.46
CA LEU A 15 -26.90 24.73 6.39
C LEU A 15 -25.64 24.43 7.21
N ASP A 16 -24.45 24.45 6.58
CA ASP A 16 -23.17 24.29 7.27
C ASP A 16 -22.98 25.39 8.33
N THR A 17 -23.20 26.65 7.96
CA THR A 17 -23.10 27.80 8.88
C THR A 17 -24.05 27.63 10.06
N LEU A 18 -25.30 27.25 9.82
CA LEU A 18 -26.31 27.06 10.86
C LEU A 18 -25.94 25.90 11.81
N MET A 19 -25.60 24.73 11.27
CA MET A 19 -25.26 23.55 12.07
C MET A 19 -23.95 23.74 12.83
N HIS A 20 -22.97 24.41 12.21
CA HIS A 20 -21.71 24.72 12.87
C HIS A 20 -21.89 25.69 14.03
N ALA A 21 -22.75 26.71 13.89
CA ALA A 21 -23.02 27.69 14.94
C ALA A 21 -23.96 27.16 16.05
N CYS A 22 -24.93 26.30 15.70
CA CYS A 22 -26.00 25.90 16.62
C CYS A 22 -26.01 24.38 16.89
N LYS A 23 -25.62 24.01 18.12
CA LYS A 23 -25.67 22.62 18.58
C LYS A 23 -27.06 21.99 18.44
N ALA A 24 -28.11 22.72 18.80
CA ALA A 24 -29.48 22.21 18.75
C ALA A 24 -29.90 21.89 17.29
N ALA A 25 -29.52 22.74 16.33
CA ALA A 25 -29.80 22.49 14.91
C ALA A 25 -29.05 21.25 14.39
N SER A 26 -27.77 21.10 14.73
CA SER A 26 -26.96 19.94 14.32
C SER A 26 -27.52 18.62 14.87
N PHE A 27 -27.89 18.59 16.16
CA PHE A 27 -28.47 17.38 16.77
C PHE A 27 -29.87 17.09 16.26
N TRP A 28 -30.71 18.13 16.11
CA TRP A 28 -32.05 17.98 15.55
C TRP A 28 -32.02 17.36 14.16
N PHE A 29 -31.07 17.75 13.30
CA PHE A 29 -31.01 17.21 11.96
C PHE A 29 -30.58 15.72 11.94
N ILE A 30 -29.68 15.30 12.85
CA ILE A 30 -29.39 13.87 13.07
C ILE A 30 -30.65 13.13 13.54
N ASP A 31 -31.39 13.70 14.47
CA ASP A 31 -32.62 13.10 15.00
C ASP A 31 -33.71 12.98 13.92
N TYR A 32 -33.84 14.00 13.06
CA TYR A 32 -34.73 13.98 11.91
C TYR A 32 -34.33 12.89 10.92
N LEU A 33 -33.04 12.79 10.55
CA LEU A 33 -32.53 11.74 9.66
C LEU A 33 -32.72 10.33 10.21
N ALA A 34 -32.73 10.16 11.55
CA ALA A 34 -33.01 8.90 12.21
C ALA A 34 -34.49 8.53 12.25
N SER A 35 -35.39 9.48 12.00
CA SER A 35 -36.83 9.23 11.94
C SER A 35 -37.24 8.41 10.71
N THR A 36 -38.44 7.86 10.72
CA THR A 36 -38.98 7.11 9.57
C THR A 36 -39.02 7.96 8.30
N GLU A 37 -39.40 9.23 8.39
CA GLU A 37 -39.43 10.15 7.25
C GLU A 37 -38.01 10.47 6.75
N GLY A 38 -37.10 10.86 7.66
CA GLY A 38 -35.73 11.21 7.30
C GLY A 38 -34.95 10.05 6.68
N SER A 39 -35.16 8.82 7.16
CA SER A 39 -34.52 7.62 6.62
C SER A 39 -34.85 7.37 5.15
N GLN A 40 -36.09 7.65 4.72
CA GLN A 40 -36.52 7.54 3.33
C GLN A 40 -35.85 8.59 2.45
N ILE A 41 -35.72 9.82 2.96
CA ILE A 41 -35.04 10.92 2.28
C ILE A 41 -33.58 10.58 2.02
N ILE A 42 -32.89 9.92 2.96
CA ILE A 42 -31.48 9.51 2.75
C ILE A 42 -31.36 8.72 1.45
N LYS A 43 -32.14 7.65 1.32
CA LYS A 43 -32.15 6.79 0.13
C LYS A 43 -32.49 7.57 -1.14
N SER A 44 -33.59 8.33 -1.09
CA SER A 44 -34.12 9.03 -2.25
C SER A 44 -33.15 10.07 -2.79
N PHE A 45 -32.44 10.79 -1.93
CA PHE A 45 -31.50 11.83 -2.35
C PHE A 45 -30.08 11.31 -2.65
N ILE A 46 -29.60 10.27 -1.95
CA ILE A 46 -28.22 9.80 -2.11
C ILE A 46 -28.05 8.74 -3.21
N LEU A 47 -29.09 7.95 -3.52
CA LEU A 47 -29.05 6.86 -4.50
C LEU A 47 -30.09 7.00 -5.62
N GLU A 48 -31.37 7.19 -5.28
CA GLU A 48 -32.47 7.13 -6.28
C GLU A 48 -32.57 8.39 -7.14
N SER A 49 -32.13 9.54 -6.63
CA SER A 49 -32.20 10.80 -7.36
C SER A 49 -31.48 10.69 -8.70
N PRO A 50 -32.16 10.98 -9.84
CA PRO A 50 -31.53 10.91 -11.16
C PRO A 50 -30.53 12.05 -11.37
N CYS A 51 -30.68 13.16 -10.65
CA CYS A 51 -29.82 14.33 -10.77
C CYS A 51 -28.54 14.17 -9.96
N LYS A 52 -27.39 14.08 -10.64
CA LYS A 52 -26.07 13.97 -9.99
C LYS A 52 -25.78 15.15 -9.06
N ASP A 53 -26.16 16.38 -9.42
CA ASP A 53 -25.90 17.56 -8.59
C ASP A 53 -26.69 17.52 -7.28
N VAL A 54 -27.92 16.97 -7.30
CA VAL A 54 -28.71 16.73 -6.08
C VAL A 54 -28.03 15.71 -5.17
N ARG A 55 -27.52 14.60 -5.73
CA ARG A 55 -26.76 13.60 -4.96
C ARG A 55 -25.50 14.21 -4.35
N ILE A 56 -24.79 15.05 -5.10
CA ILE A 56 -23.58 15.76 -4.62
C ILE A 56 -23.94 16.71 -3.48
N MET A 57 -24.97 17.54 -3.67
CA MET A 57 -25.44 18.48 -2.66
C MET A 57 -25.81 17.74 -1.37
N PHE A 58 -26.64 16.70 -1.47
CA PHE A 58 -27.10 15.97 -0.29
C PHE A 58 -25.95 15.24 0.43
N ALA A 59 -24.99 14.69 -0.33
CA ALA A 59 -23.79 14.11 0.26
C ALA A 59 -22.96 15.13 1.05
N LYS A 60 -22.83 16.37 0.53
CA LYS A 60 -22.19 17.47 1.28
C LYS A 60 -22.97 17.83 2.53
N VAL A 61 -24.30 17.89 2.46
CA VAL A 61 -25.16 18.17 3.63
C VAL A 61 -24.93 17.12 4.72
N LEU A 62 -24.93 15.83 4.38
CA LEU A 62 -24.66 14.74 5.33
C LEU A 62 -23.25 14.86 5.94
N ASP A 63 -22.25 15.13 5.11
CA ASP A 63 -20.86 15.33 5.55
C ASP A 63 -20.74 16.48 6.57
N ARG A 64 -21.33 17.65 6.27
CA ARG A 64 -21.38 18.81 7.18
C ARG A 64 -22.16 18.54 8.45
N THR A 65 -23.22 17.73 8.35
CA THR A 65 -24.02 17.32 9.50
C THR A 65 -23.19 16.48 10.47
N PHE A 66 -22.49 15.45 9.97
CA PHE A 66 -21.64 14.61 10.80
C PHE A 66 -20.48 15.42 11.40
N TYR A 67 -19.81 16.25 10.60
CA TYR A 67 -18.76 17.12 11.07
C TYR A 67 -19.23 18.03 12.21
N SER A 68 -20.36 18.73 12.01
CA SER A 68 -20.95 19.63 13.01
C SER A 68 -21.38 18.90 14.28
N PHE A 69 -21.91 17.68 14.16
CA PHE A 69 -22.30 16.86 15.30
C PHE A 69 -21.10 16.58 16.22
N PHE A 70 -19.97 16.16 15.66
CA PHE A 70 -18.75 15.90 16.43
C PHE A 70 -18.07 17.19 16.91
N HIS A 71 -18.12 18.27 16.12
CA HIS A 71 -17.67 19.60 16.55
C HIS A 71 -18.39 20.05 17.83
N HIS A 72 -19.70 19.81 17.93
CA HIS A 72 -20.51 20.08 19.13
C HIS A 72 -20.40 19.01 20.23
N LYS A 73 -19.31 18.24 20.23
CA LYS A 73 -19.00 17.18 21.19
C LYS A 73 -20.01 16.03 21.20
N GLY A 74 -20.66 15.77 20.07
CA GLY A 74 -21.42 14.55 19.84
C GLY A 74 -20.56 13.30 20.04
N VAL A 75 -21.17 12.26 20.60
CA VAL A 75 -20.49 10.98 20.86
C VAL A 75 -20.94 9.92 19.85
N PRO A 76 -20.06 9.00 19.43
CA PRO A 76 -20.44 7.93 18.51
C PRO A 76 -21.56 7.04 19.05
N THR A 77 -21.69 6.92 20.37
CA THR A 77 -22.73 6.11 21.01
C THR A 77 -24.12 6.74 20.97
N TYR A 78 -24.27 7.92 20.37
CA TYR A 78 -25.56 8.60 20.25
C TYR A 78 -26.55 7.76 19.41
N GLY A 79 -27.69 7.41 20.02
CA GLY A 79 -28.66 6.45 19.46
C GLY A 79 -29.19 6.81 18.07
N ASN A 80 -29.46 8.08 17.80
CA ASN A 80 -29.99 8.50 16.51
C ASN A 80 -28.92 8.55 15.41
N LEU A 81 -27.68 8.95 15.74
CA LEU A 81 -26.55 8.82 14.80
C LEU A 81 -26.35 7.35 14.40
N ASN A 82 -26.44 6.47 15.39
CA ASN A 82 -26.40 5.03 15.24
C ASN A 82 -27.48 4.50 14.27
N THR A 83 -28.72 4.98 14.39
CA THR A 83 -29.82 4.65 13.46
C THR A 83 -29.55 5.16 12.04
N VAL A 84 -29.01 6.38 11.89
CA VAL A 84 -28.63 6.93 10.57
C VAL A 84 -27.55 6.08 9.91
N LEU A 85 -26.53 5.67 10.66
CA LEU A 85 -25.47 4.80 10.14
C LEU A 85 -25.99 3.41 9.77
N GLU A 86 -26.89 2.84 10.57
CA GLU A 86 -27.53 1.57 10.20
C GLU A 86 -28.34 1.70 8.92
N THR A 87 -29.10 2.80 8.77
CA THR A 87 -29.85 3.09 7.56
C THR A 87 -28.90 3.13 6.36
N LEU A 88 -27.82 3.92 6.44
CA LEU A 88 -26.81 3.99 5.39
C LEU A 88 -26.22 2.60 5.07
N LEU A 89 -25.84 1.82 6.07
CA LEU A 89 -25.24 0.50 5.87
C LEU A 89 -26.22 -0.54 5.31
N SER A 90 -27.50 -0.48 5.66
CA SER A 90 -28.53 -1.38 5.11
C SER A 90 -28.77 -1.17 3.61
N LEU A 91 -28.45 0.01 3.07
CA LEU A 91 -28.52 0.26 1.63
C LEU A 91 -27.54 -0.63 0.84
N LEU A 92 -26.46 -1.14 1.46
CA LEU A 92 -25.52 -2.07 0.81
C LEU A 92 -26.16 -3.41 0.46
N ASP A 93 -27.19 -3.82 1.20
CA ASP A 93 -27.77 -5.16 1.09
C ASP A 93 -28.56 -5.30 -0.23
N LYS A 94 -29.16 -4.21 -0.72
CA LYS A 94 -29.96 -4.21 -1.96
C LYS A 94 -29.84 -2.93 -2.77
N ASP A 95 -30.16 -1.77 -2.19
CA ASP A 95 -30.37 -0.54 -2.98
C ASP A 95 -29.11 -0.04 -3.67
N ALA A 96 -27.96 -0.10 -3.01
CA ALA A 96 -26.67 0.26 -3.61
C ALA A 96 -26.22 -0.72 -4.70
N VAL A 97 -26.67 -1.98 -4.63
CA VAL A 97 -26.43 -2.99 -5.67
C VAL A 97 -27.25 -2.65 -6.92
N ASP A 98 -28.54 -2.37 -6.72
CA ASP A 98 -29.47 -2.03 -7.80
C ASP A 98 -29.13 -0.68 -8.46
N LEU A 99 -28.63 0.28 -7.67
CA LEU A 99 -28.34 1.66 -8.09
C LEU A 99 -26.84 1.97 -8.14
N VAL A 100 -26.02 0.97 -8.45
CA VAL A 100 -24.55 1.05 -8.41
C VAL A 100 -23.98 2.24 -9.19
N LYS A 101 -24.58 2.61 -10.33
CA LYS A 101 -24.15 3.74 -11.18
C LYS A 101 -24.30 5.12 -10.49
N ASN A 102 -25.08 5.19 -9.42
CA ASN A 102 -25.31 6.40 -8.64
C ASN A 102 -24.56 6.38 -7.29
N SER A 103 -23.79 5.32 -7.01
CA SER A 103 -23.26 5.04 -5.67
C SER A 103 -22.04 5.88 -5.26
N THR A 104 -21.40 6.61 -6.19
CA THR A 104 -20.20 7.41 -5.88
C THR A 104 -20.38 8.35 -4.69
N GLN A 105 -21.50 9.11 -4.65
CA GLN A 105 -21.79 10.06 -3.58
C GLN A 105 -22.14 9.36 -2.27
N TYR A 106 -22.85 8.23 -2.34
CA TYR A 106 -23.15 7.39 -1.19
C TYR A 106 -21.86 6.89 -0.50
N PHE A 107 -20.92 6.32 -1.26
CA PHE A 107 -19.64 5.90 -0.70
C PHE A 107 -18.77 7.08 -0.24
N MET A 108 -18.92 8.26 -0.85
CA MET A 108 -18.25 9.48 -0.38
C MET A 108 -18.67 9.83 1.04
N VAL A 109 -19.97 9.76 1.36
CA VAL A 109 -20.48 10.02 2.73
C VAL A 109 -19.88 9.05 3.74
N ILE A 110 -19.87 7.75 3.43
CA ILE A 110 -19.26 6.73 4.30
C ILE A 110 -17.77 7.00 4.51
N LYS A 111 -17.03 7.25 3.43
CA LYS A 111 -15.60 7.57 3.50
C LYS A 111 -15.33 8.81 4.34
N SER A 112 -16.08 9.90 4.12
CA SER A 112 -15.88 11.15 4.85
C SER A 112 -16.19 11.00 6.33
N PHE A 113 -17.26 10.27 6.69
CA PHE A 113 -17.58 9.95 8.08
C PHE A 113 -16.43 9.23 8.78
N ILE A 114 -15.84 8.22 8.13
CA ILE A 114 -14.69 7.46 8.66
C ILE A 114 -13.45 8.36 8.79
N HIS A 115 -13.14 9.13 7.74
CA HIS A 115 -11.92 9.94 7.67
C HIS A 115 -11.90 11.07 8.71
N ALA A 116 -12.97 11.86 8.78
CA ALA A 116 -13.03 13.07 9.60
C ALA A 116 -12.94 12.79 11.11
N HIS A 117 -13.27 11.57 11.53
CA HIS A 117 -13.37 11.19 12.94
C HIS A 117 -12.65 9.87 13.25
N SER A 118 -11.61 9.57 12.45
CA SER A 118 -10.76 8.37 12.41
C SER A 118 -11.06 7.32 13.49
N THR A 119 -10.57 7.47 14.72
CA THR A 119 -10.74 6.46 15.77
C THR A 119 -12.19 6.27 16.22
N LYS A 120 -12.94 7.35 16.44
CA LYS A 120 -14.31 7.32 16.97
C LYS A 120 -15.31 6.79 15.94
N ALA A 121 -15.21 7.24 14.69
CA ALA A 121 -16.04 6.75 13.60
C ALA A 121 -15.71 5.30 13.25
N CYS A 122 -14.44 4.90 13.22
CA CYS A 122 -14.07 3.50 12.98
C CYS A 122 -14.64 2.58 14.06
N ALA A 123 -14.57 2.97 15.35
CA ALA A 123 -15.17 2.19 16.43
C ALA A 123 -16.68 2.00 16.25
N ASN A 124 -17.39 3.05 15.82
CA ASN A 124 -18.81 2.94 15.49
C ASN A 124 -19.07 1.98 14.32
N MET A 125 -18.31 2.13 13.23
CA MET A 125 -18.41 1.24 12.06
C MET A 125 -18.16 -0.22 12.44
N PHE A 126 -17.19 -0.51 13.32
CA PHE A 126 -16.91 -1.86 13.78
C PHE A 126 -18.06 -2.45 14.59
N GLY A 127 -18.69 -1.65 15.46
CA GLY A 127 -19.89 -2.05 16.21
C GLY A 127 -21.10 -2.40 15.34
N ARG A 128 -21.06 -2.07 14.03
CA ARG A 128 -22.15 -2.31 13.05
C ARG A 128 -21.77 -3.25 11.92
N ASN A 129 -20.66 -3.98 12.06
CA ASN A 129 -20.11 -4.81 10.99
C ASN A 129 -19.83 -4.01 9.70
N GLY A 130 -19.50 -2.73 9.82
CA GLY A 130 -19.33 -1.82 8.69
C GLY A 130 -18.26 -2.28 7.71
N PHE A 131 -17.10 -2.74 8.20
CA PHE A 131 -16.10 -3.35 7.34
C PHE A 131 -16.66 -4.56 6.59
N GLN A 132 -17.33 -5.48 7.30
CA GLN A 132 -17.87 -6.70 6.73
C GLN A 132 -18.91 -6.41 5.64
N ARG A 133 -19.84 -5.47 5.89
CA ARG A 133 -20.85 -5.09 4.89
C ARG A 133 -20.21 -4.47 3.65
N LEU A 134 -19.23 -3.58 3.83
CA LEU A 134 -18.51 -2.93 2.72
C LEU A 134 -17.68 -3.92 1.90
N ILE A 135 -16.96 -4.85 2.55
CA ILE A 135 -16.15 -5.85 1.83
C ILE A 135 -17.02 -6.89 1.15
N THR A 136 -18.14 -7.30 1.76
CA THR A 136 -19.13 -8.19 1.14
C THR A 136 -19.78 -7.53 -0.07
N PHE A 137 -20.10 -6.23 -0.01
CA PHE A 137 -20.55 -5.48 -1.19
C PHE A 137 -19.48 -5.46 -2.29
N LEU A 138 -18.21 -5.23 -1.95
CA LEU A 138 -17.15 -5.15 -2.94
C LEU A 138 -16.89 -6.51 -3.62
N LEU A 139 -16.70 -7.57 -2.84
CA LEU A 139 -16.22 -8.86 -3.34
C LEU A 139 -17.37 -9.83 -3.68
N GLY A 140 -18.47 -9.80 -2.94
CA GLY A 140 -19.54 -10.82 -3.01
C GLY A 140 -19.09 -12.21 -2.57
N ASN A 141 -19.86 -13.24 -2.91
CA ASN A 141 -19.66 -14.62 -2.44
C ASN A 141 -18.76 -15.49 -3.35
N GLY A 142 -18.00 -14.88 -4.26
CA GLY A 142 -17.04 -15.60 -5.10
C GLY A 142 -15.81 -16.11 -4.36
N ASN A 143 -14.87 -16.70 -5.09
CA ASN A 143 -13.53 -17.07 -4.62
C ASN A 143 -12.44 -16.31 -5.41
N VAL A 144 -11.16 -16.61 -5.20
CA VAL A 144 -10.01 -15.95 -5.90
C VAL A 144 -10.07 -16.12 -7.42
N ASP A 145 -10.54 -17.29 -7.87
CA ASP A 145 -10.62 -17.67 -9.29
C ASP A 145 -11.91 -17.18 -9.96
N SER A 146 -12.89 -16.77 -9.16
CA SER A 146 -14.09 -16.13 -9.67
C SER A 146 -13.69 -14.86 -10.41
N GLY A 147 -14.28 -14.65 -11.58
CA GLY A 147 -14.17 -13.39 -12.29
C GLY A 147 -14.60 -12.22 -11.40
N ARG A 148 -14.22 -11.00 -11.80
CA ARG A 148 -14.59 -9.80 -11.05
C ARG A 148 -16.12 -9.71 -10.92
N ARG A 149 -16.61 -9.49 -9.70
CA ARG A 149 -18.06 -9.33 -9.42
C ARG A 149 -18.65 -8.19 -10.25
N TRP A 150 -17.94 -7.07 -10.32
CA TRP A 150 -18.40 -5.84 -10.94
C TRP A 150 -17.74 -5.63 -12.30
N SER A 151 -18.49 -5.11 -13.26
CA SER A 151 -17.88 -4.65 -14.52
C SER A 151 -16.93 -3.48 -14.28
N SER A 152 -15.95 -3.27 -15.15
CA SER A 152 -15.02 -2.11 -15.05
C SER A 152 -15.75 -0.76 -15.05
N ILE A 153 -16.93 -0.67 -15.67
CA ILE A 153 -17.74 0.56 -15.64
C ILE A 153 -18.32 0.79 -14.24
N GLN A 154 -18.89 -0.25 -13.61
CA GLN A 154 -19.46 -0.14 -12.26
C GLN A 154 -18.36 0.11 -11.23
N ALA A 155 -17.20 -0.53 -11.39
CA ALA A 155 -16.08 -0.38 -10.48
C ALA A 155 -15.52 1.05 -10.40
N ARG A 156 -15.70 1.86 -11.45
CA ARG A 156 -15.31 3.28 -11.43
C ARG A 156 -16.05 4.10 -10.39
N GLU A 157 -17.20 3.63 -9.91
CA GLU A 157 -17.98 4.27 -8.86
C GLU A 157 -17.43 3.99 -7.44
N PHE A 158 -16.44 3.10 -7.29
CA PHE A 158 -16.01 2.57 -5.98
C PHE A 158 -14.73 3.18 -5.42
N ALA A 159 -14.21 4.27 -5.99
CA ALA A 159 -13.00 4.91 -5.46
C ALA A 159 -13.14 5.28 -3.98
N ASN A 160 -14.29 5.83 -3.57
CA ASN A 160 -14.55 6.14 -2.17
C ASN A 160 -14.77 4.90 -1.29
N LEU A 161 -15.29 3.80 -1.86
CA LEU A 161 -15.47 2.52 -1.14
C LEU A 161 -14.10 1.90 -0.79
N HIS A 162 -13.18 1.84 -1.76
CA HIS A 162 -11.82 1.38 -1.53
C HIS A 162 -11.09 2.22 -0.49
N ALA A 163 -11.22 3.55 -0.58
CA ALA A 163 -10.66 4.45 0.42
C ALA A 163 -11.28 4.22 1.80
N ALA A 164 -12.60 4.04 1.92
CA ALA A 164 -13.28 3.76 3.19
C ALA A 164 -12.77 2.47 3.85
N LEU A 165 -12.65 1.37 3.08
CA LEU A 165 -12.10 0.11 3.58
C LEU A 165 -10.65 0.27 4.07
N ALA A 166 -9.82 0.98 3.30
CA ALA A 166 -8.44 1.24 3.67
C ALA A 166 -8.33 2.09 4.94
N LEU A 167 -9.16 3.13 5.10
CA LEU A 167 -9.20 3.96 6.30
C LEU A 167 -9.58 3.17 7.54
N LEU A 168 -10.52 2.22 7.44
CA LEU A 168 -10.88 1.33 8.54
C LEU A 168 -9.68 0.47 8.97
N ILE A 169 -8.92 -0.08 8.01
CA ILE A 169 -7.74 -0.91 8.28
C ILE A 169 -6.60 -0.07 8.88
N LEU A 170 -6.38 1.14 8.38
CA LEU A 170 -5.34 2.04 8.88
C LEU A 170 -5.57 2.54 10.31
N ASN A 171 -6.80 2.47 10.81
CA ASN A 171 -7.12 2.76 12.21
C ASN A 171 -6.91 1.55 13.15
N CYS A 172 -6.47 0.41 12.63
CA CYS A 172 -6.20 -0.79 13.42
C CYS A 172 -4.70 -0.96 13.74
N ASP A 173 -4.42 -1.60 14.88
CA ASP A 173 -3.08 -2.10 15.18
C ASP A 173 -2.83 -3.38 14.36
N VAL A 174 -1.75 -3.37 13.57
CA VAL A 174 -1.33 -4.50 12.73
C VAL A 174 -0.08 -5.20 13.26
N LYS A 175 0.48 -4.77 14.40
CA LYS A 175 1.72 -5.35 14.96
C LYS A 175 1.62 -6.86 15.20
N ALA A 176 0.45 -7.33 15.62
CA ALA A 176 0.19 -8.76 15.83
C ALA A 176 0.32 -9.63 14.56
N PHE A 177 0.34 -9.02 13.37
CA PHE A 177 0.50 -9.72 12.09
C PHE A 177 1.92 -9.57 11.52
N GLN A 178 2.79 -8.81 12.16
CA GLN A 178 4.18 -8.68 11.73
C GLN A 178 4.92 -10.00 11.99
N THR A 179 5.77 -10.36 11.03
CA THR A 179 6.50 -11.63 11.02
C THR A 179 7.99 -11.44 11.31
N GLN A 180 8.46 -10.21 11.28
CA GLN A 180 9.85 -9.83 11.53
C GLN A 180 9.90 -8.75 12.60
N GLU A 181 10.95 -8.77 13.42
CA GLU A 181 11.23 -7.68 14.36
C GLU A 181 11.71 -6.44 13.63
N HIS A 182 11.53 -5.26 14.21
CA HIS A 182 11.91 -4.01 13.57
C HIS A 182 13.43 -3.82 13.43
N LEU A 183 14.30 -4.59 14.08
CA LEU A 183 15.77 -4.57 13.94
C LEU A 183 16.40 -3.16 13.82
N GLY A 184 15.91 -2.17 14.58
CA GLY A 184 16.41 -0.79 14.57
C GLY A 184 15.77 0.14 13.52
N TYR A 185 14.93 -0.38 12.63
CA TYR A 185 14.06 0.43 11.78
C TYR A 185 12.95 1.08 12.64
N GLY A 186 12.62 2.34 12.34
CA GLY A 186 11.56 3.06 13.04
C GLY A 186 10.18 2.44 12.79
N GLU A 187 9.21 2.67 13.68
CA GLU A 187 7.85 2.19 13.46
C GLU A 187 7.20 2.88 12.26
N ARG A 188 6.62 2.11 11.34
CA ARG A 188 5.76 2.66 10.29
C ARG A 188 4.39 3.01 10.88
N ARG A 189 4.03 4.29 10.81
CA ARG A 189 2.66 4.75 11.07
C ARG A 189 1.92 5.05 9.77
N PRO A 190 0.57 4.90 9.75
CA PRO A 190 -0.27 5.47 8.71
C PRO A 190 0.05 6.94 8.45
N LYS A 191 0.05 7.35 7.17
CA LYS A 191 0.25 8.74 6.72
C LYS A 191 -1.05 9.47 6.40
N THR A 192 -2.11 8.72 6.10
CA THR A 192 -3.40 9.26 5.65
C THR A 192 -4.44 9.36 6.76
N VAL A 193 -4.11 8.83 7.94
CA VAL A 193 -4.89 8.97 9.17
C VAL A 193 -3.94 9.20 10.33
N GLU A 194 -4.44 9.88 11.35
CA GLU A 194 -3.76 10.05 12.64
C GLU A 194 -4.63 9.46 13.75
N PRO A 195 -4.57 8.13 13.97
CA PRO A 195 -5.35 7.50 15.04
C PRO A 195 -4.80 7.95 16.39
N HIS A 196 -5.66 8.49 17.25
CA HIS A 196 -5.26 8.79 18.64
C HIS A 196 -4.98 7.52 19.43
N ILE A 197 -5.73 6.46 19.12
CA ILE A 197 -5.57 5.11 19.64
C ILE A 197 -5.82 4.17 18.46
N PHE A 198 -4.95 3.16 18.32
CA PHE A 198 -5.18 2.08 17.37
C PHE A 198 -6.25 1.12 17.91
N LEU A 199 -7.24 0.82 17.09
CA LEU A 199 -8.28 -0.14 17.40
C LEU A 199 -7.77 -1.57 17.19
N LYS A 200 -8.37 -2.53 17.88
CA LYS A 200 -8.09 -3.94 17.61
C LYS A 200 -8.77 -4.36 16.30
N MET A 201 -8.00 -4.99 15.40
CA MET A 201 -8.56 -5.59 14.19
C MET A 201 -9.48 -6.78 14.54
N SER A 202 -10.68 -6.82 13.95
CA SER A 202 -11.59 -7.96 14.13
C SER A 202 -11.06 -9.20 13.40
N ASN A 203 -11.54 -10.38 13.80
CA ASN A 203 -11.11 -11.62 13.17
C ASN A 203 -11.50 -11.64 11.68
N GLU A 204 -12.73 -11.22 11.38
CA GLU A 204 -13.29 -11.12 10.03
C GLU A 204 -12.47 -10.17 9.15
N MET A 205 -12.09 -9.00 9.68
CA MET A 205 -11.21 -8.08 8.97
C MET A 205 -9.84 -8.72 8.69
N SER A 206 -9.26 -9.41 9.68
CA SER A 206 -7.98 -10.09 9.49
C SER A 206 -8.04 -11.20 8.44
N THR A 207 -9.19 -11.87 8.27
CA THR A 207 -9.40 -12.88 7.22
C THR A 207 -9.20 -12.30 5.82
N PHE A 208 -9.74 -11.11 5.56
CA PHE A 208 -9.61 -10.43 4.27
C PHE A 208 -8.29 -9.68 4.09
N VAL A 209 -7.62 -9.25 5.17
CA VAL A 209 -6.37 -8.49 5.06
C VAL A 209 -5.15 -9.42 5.05
N PHE A 210 -5.07 -10.38 5.97
CA PHE A 210 -3.85 -11.14 6.25
C PHE A 210 -3.97 -12.66 6.08
N ARG A 211 -5.18 -13.22 5.93
CA ARG A 211 -5.38 -14.67 5.91
C ARG A 211 -6.02 -15.15 4.59
N GLU A 212 -6.98 -16.06 4.65
CA GLU A 212 -7.46 -16.89 3.54
C GLU A 212 -7.98 -16.06 2.35
N GLU A 213 -8.68 -14.96 2.60
CA GLU A 213 -9.26 -14.11 1.55
C GLU A 213 -8.32 -12.96 1.12
N SER A 214 -7.11 -12.87 1.69
CA SER A 214 -6.14 -11.80 1.43
C SER A 214 -5.80 -11.65 -0.05
N SER A 215 -5.53 -12.78 -0.73
CA SER A 215 -5.17 -12.77 -2.16
C SER A 215 -6.28 -12.19 -3.03
N ARG A 216 -7.54 -12.50 -2.69
CA ARG A 216 -8.71 -12.00 -3.42
C ARG A 216 -8.90 -10.51 -3.20
N TYR A 217 -8.79 -10.06 -1.95
CA TYR A 217 -8.93 -8.65 -1.62
C TYR A 217 -7.83 -7.80 -2.27
N ILE A 218 -6.56 -8.24 -2.17
CA ILE A 218 -5.42 -7.56 -2.78
C ILE A 218 -5.60 -7.48 -4.31
N LYS A 219 -6.06 -8.56 -4.95
CA LYS A 219 -6.33 -8.57 -6.40
C LYS A 219 -7.37 -7.50 -6.79
N GLU A 220 -8.46 -7.35 -6.05
CA GLU A 220 -9.45 -6.29 -6.29
C GLU A 220 -8.87 -4.89 -6.03
N VAL A 221 -8.09 -4.73 -4.96
CA VAL A 221 -7.40 -3.48 -4.64
C VAL A 221 -6.42 -3.06 -5.76
N LEU A 222 -5.66 -3.98 -6.34
CA LEU A 222 -4.74 -3.66 -7.43
C LEU A 222 -5.47 -3.31 -8.73
N MET A 223 -6.64 -3.91 -9.00
CA MET A 223 -7.50 -3.47 -10.09
C MET A 223 -7.98 -2.04 -9.87
N ALA A 224 -8.34 -1.68 -8.63
CA ALA A 224 -8.71 -0.31 -8.28
C ALA A 224 -7.55 0.67 -8.45
N VAL A 225 -6.33 0.32 -7.98
CA VAL A 225 -5.12 1.14 -8.16
C VAL A 225 -4.84 1.43 -9.64
N ARG A 226 -5.12 0.46 -10.52
CA ARG A 226 -4.94 0.62 -11.97
C ARG A 226 -6.02 1.50 -12.62
N GLU A 227 -7.27 1.31 -12.23
CA GLU A 227 -8.43 1.84 -12.97
C GLU A 227 -8.97 3.17 -12.44
N LEU A 228 -8.61 3.56 -11.20
CA LEU A 228 -9.21 4.70 -10.50
C LEU A 228 -8.19 5.83 -10.27
N PRO A 229 -8.65 7.08 -10.05
CA PRO A 229 -7.76 8.21 -9.83
C PRO A 229 -6.90 8.06 -8.56
N GLU A 230 -5.57 8.15 -8.71
CA GLU A 230 -4.60 7.98 -7.60
C GLU A 230 -4.88 8.94 -6.43
N GLY A 231 -5.34 10.18 -6.71
CA GLY A 231 -5.61 11.18 -5.67
C GLY A 231 -6.66 10.76 -4.63
N ILE A 232 -7.66 9.95 -5.00
CA ILE A 232 -8.66 9.43 -4.04
C ILE A 232 -8.13 8.18 -3.32
N LEU A 233 -7.23 7.43 -3.96
CA LEU A 233 -6.70 6.17 -3.47
C LEU A 233 -5.50 6.32 -2.51
N GLY A 234 -5.13 7.54 -2.10
CA GLY A 234 -4.09 7.77 -1.10
C GLY A 234 -4.14 6.80 0.10
N PRO A 235 -5.31 6.62 0.77
CA PRO A 235 -5.45 5.66 1.85
C PRO A 235 -5.17 4.21 1.47
N VAL A 236 -5.46 3.81 0.23
CA VAL A 236 -5.19 2.45 -0.26
C VAL A 236 -3.70 2.19 -0.38
N PHE A 237 -2.94 3.14 -0.94
CA PHE A 237 -1.47 3.02 -1.01
C PHE A 237 -0.87 2.94 0.39
N ASP A 238 -1.34 3.80 1.30
CA ASP A 238 -0.87 3.82 2.68
C ASP A 238 -1.17 2.51 3.40
N MET A 239 -2.38 1.96 3.22
CA MET A 239 -2.80 0.66 3.76
C MET A 239 -1.92 -0.48 3.26
N LEU A 240 -1.68 -0.57 1.95
CA LEU A 240 -0.83 -1.62 1.39
C LEU A 240 0.57 -1.60 1.99
N LEU A 241 1.15 -0.41 2.15
CA LEU A 241 2.49 -0.26 2.72
C LEU A 241 2.50 -0.51 4.24
N TYR A 242 1.46 -0.04 4.96
CA TYR A 242 1.30 -0.28 6.40
C TYR A 242 1.18 -1.77 6.72
N CYS A 243 0.37 -2.51 5.97
CA CYS A 243 0.22 -3.95 6.12
C CYS A 243 1.44 -4.75 5.65
N SER A 244 2.26 -4.22 4.73
CA SER A 244 3.48 -4.88 4.24
C SER A 244 4.66 -4.76 5.22
N PHE A 245 4.70 -3.69 6.01
CA PHE A 245 5.83 -3.37 6.87
C PHE A 245 6.12 -4.48 7.88
N CYS A 246 7.33 -5.05 7.84
CA CYS A 246 7.76 -6.19 8.67
C CYS A 246 6.86 -7.43 8.57
N ASN A 247 6.06 -7.57 7.51
CA ASN A 247 5.15 -8.69 7.29
C ASN A 247 5.46 -9.38 5.95
N ILE A 248 6.17 -10.52 6.01
CA ILE A 248 6.60 -11.25 4.82
C ILE A 248 5.43 -11.88 4.08
N ASN A 249 4.44 -12.41 4.81
CA ASN A 249 3.29 -13.10 4.21
C ASN A 249 2.44 -12.12 3.39
N PHE A 250 2.13 -10.95 3.96
CA PHE A 250 1.39 -9.91 3.23
C PHE A 250 2.20 -9.36 2.06
N THR A 251 3.48 -9.09 2.29
CA THR A 251 4.42 -8.61 1.26
C THR A 251 4.50 -9.56 0.07
N GLU A 252 4.69 -10.85 0.32
CA GLU A 252 4.80 -11.86 -0.72
C GLU A 252 3.51 -11.97 -1.53
N ASN A 253 2.35 -11.98 -0.84
CA ASN A 253 1.05 -11.98 -1.52
C ASN A 253 0.86 -10.75 -2.41
N LEU A 254 1.15 -9.55 -1.87
CA LEU A 254 1.09 -8.30 -2.62
C LEU A 254 1.99 -8.35 -3.86
N LEU A 255 3.24 -8.76 -3.70
CA LEU A 255 4.19 -8.81 -4.80
C LEU A 255 3.81 -9.86 -5.85
N LYS A 256 3.31 -11.05 -5.46
CA LYS A 256 2.77 -12.03 -6.41
C LYS A 256 1.67 -11.42 -7.29
N GLN A 257 0.72 -10.71 -6.68
CA GLN A 257 -0.36 -10.06 -7.43
C GLN A 257 0.16 -8.91 -8.31
N VAL A 258 1.10 -8.10 -7.81
CA VAL A 258 1.74 -7.03 -8.59
C VAL A 258 2.51 -7.59 -9.79
N MET A 259 3.32 -8.64 -9.61
CA MET A 259 4.06 -9.29 -10.69
C MET A 259 3.13 -9.92 -11.72
N TRP A 260 2.00 -10.48 -11.29
CA TRP A 260 0.97 -10.94 -12.21
C TRP A 260 0.42 -9.82 -13.10
N GLN A 261 0.24 -8.60 -12.56
CA GLN A 261 -0.20 -7.44 -13.35
C GLN A 261 0.83 -7.10 -14.45
N TYR A 262 2.13 -7.05 -14.12
CA TYR A 262 3.18 -6.76 -15.10
C TYR A 262 3.21 -7.72 -16.28
N SER A 263 2.97 -9.00 -16.04
CA SER A 263 2.97 -10.01 -17.10
C SER A 263 1.71 -9.97 -17.97
N ASN A 264 0.56 -9.57 -17.43
CA ASN A 264 -0.73 -9.80 -18.10
C ASN A 264 -1.48 -8.53 -18.53
N VAL A 265 -1.20 -7.38 -17.92
CA VAL A 265 -1.98 -6.14 -18.14
C VAL A 265 -1.39 -5.29 -19.27
N PRO A 266 -2.22 -4.58 -20.06
CA PRO A 266 -1.73 -3.66 -21.09
C PRO A 266 -0.73 -2.65 -20.55
N SER A 267 0.38 -2.43 -21.27
CA SER A 267 1.52 -1.64 -20.78
C SER A 267 1.19 -0.16 -20.52
N ASN A 268 0.13 0.39 -21.11
CA ASN A 268 -0.34 1.77 -20.86
C ASN A 268 -1.03 1.92 -19.50
N GLU A 269 -1.41 0.82 -18.85
CA GLU A 269 -2.08 0.84 -17.54
C GLU A 269 -1.13 0.50 -16.38
N LEU A 270 0.17 0.25 -16.66
CA LEU A 270 1.12 -0.19 -15.63
C LEU A 270 1.67 0.96 -14.77
N LYS A 271 1.49 2.22 -15.18
CA LYS A 271 2.08 3.38 -14.48
C LYS A 271 1.69 3.47 -12.99
N PRO A 272 0.41 3.32 -12.59
CA PRO A 272 0.05 3.30 -11.16
C PRO A 272 0.65 2.12 -10.40
N ILE A 273 0.81 0.97 -11.06
CA ILE A 273 1.42 -0.23 -10.47
C ILE A 273 2.92 -0.01 -10.24
N PHE A 274 3.63 0.64 -11.17
CA PHE A 274 5.02 1.07 -10.95
C PHE A 274 5.15 2.05 -9.78
N SER A 275 4.24 3.03 -9.64
CA SER A 275 4.21 3.95 -8.48
C SER A 275 4.09 3.18 -7.16
N LEU A 276 3.19 2.19 -7.10
CA LEU A 276 3.03 1.33 -5.91
C LEU A 276 4.28 0.50 -5.66
N LEU A 277 4.84 -0.13 -6.69
CA LEU A 277 6.01 -1.00 -6.57
C LEU A 277 7.23 -0.22 -6.11
N THR A 278 7.47 1.00 -6.61
CA THR A 278 8.53 1.88 -6.11
C THR A 278 8.37 2.10 -4.61
N LYS A 279 7.18 2.52 -4.16
CA LYS A 279 6.91 2.76 -2.73
C LYS A 279 7.08 1.50 -1.88
N CYS A 280 6.79 0.33 -2.43
CA CYS A 280 7.12 -0.93 -1.80
C CYS A 280 8.65 -1.02 -1.72
N LEU A 281 9.38 -1.18 -2.81
CA LEU A 281 10.83 -1.47 -2.81
C LEU A 281 11.71 -0.43 -2.08
N THR A 282 11.25 0.80 -1.91
CA THR A 282 11.96 1.84 -1.17
C THR A 282 11.59 1.93 0.32
N MET A 283 10.59 1.18 0.78
CA MET A 283 10.25 1.12 2.20
C MET A 283 11.41 0.52 3.00
N GLU A 284 11.86 1.24 4.03
CA GLU A 284 12.96 0.83 4.89
C GLU A 284 12.45 -0.06 6.02
N ASP A 285 12.69 -1.37 5.89
CA ASP A 285 12.41 -2.38 6.89
C ASP A 285 13.32 -3.60 6.64
N PRO A 286 13.34 -4.61 7.54
CA PRO A 286 14.15 -5.82 7.34
C PRO A 286 13.84 -6.60 6.07
N LEU A 287 12.68 -6.34 5.43
CA LEU A 287 12.21 -7.02 4.24
C LEU A 287 12.58 -6.29 2.95
N GLN A 288 13.32 -5.19 2.99
CA GLN A 288 13.64 -4.42 1.79
C GLN A 288 14.40 -5.24 0.74
N THR A 289 15.46 -5.93 1.16
CA THR A 289 16.29 -6.75 0.26
C THR A 289 15.54 -7.94 -0.31
N ILE A 290 14.71 -8.62 0.48
CA ILE A 290 13.93 -9.77 -0.02
C ILE A 290 12.86 -9.33 -1.02
N ARG A 291 12.26 -8.14 -0.82
CA ARG A 291 11.32 -7.56 -1.79
C ARG A 291 11.99 -7.25 -3.13
N LEU A 292 13.22 -6.74 -3.10
CA LEU A 292 14.04 -6.56 -4.31
C LEU A 292 14.29 -7.90 -5.00
N GLN A 293 14.70 -8.93 -4.25
CA GLN A 293 14.93 -10.27 -4.79
C GLN A 293 13.68 -10.85 -5.46
N TYR A 294 12.53 -10.83 -4.79
CA TYR A 294 11.26 -11.32 -5.32
C TYR A 294 10.84 -10.63 -6.62
N VAL A 295 11.01 -9.31 -6.70
CA VAL A 295 10.61 -8.55 -7.89
C VAL A 295 11.59 -8.75 -9.06
N ILE A 296 12.88 -8.87 -8.78
CA ILE A 296 13.91 -8.98 -9.83
C ILE A 296 14.01 -10.41 -10.35
N ASP A 297 14.03 -11.40 -9.45
CA ASP A 297 14.27 -12.81 -9.75
C ASP A 297 12.96 -13.59 -9.99
N GLY A 298 11.87 -13.15 -9.37
CA GLY A 298 10.57 -13.81 -9.39
C GLY A 298 10.25 -14.55 -8.09
N ILE A 299 9.02 -15.04 -7.99
CA ILE A 299 8.46 -15.69 -6.80
C ILE A 299 7.82 -17.01 -7.23
N CYS A 300 8.03 -18.09 -6.49
CA CYS A 300 7.23 -19.30 -6.63
C CYS A 300 6.29 -19.38 -5.43
N ASP A 301 5.00 -19.66 -5.66
CA ASP A 301 4.10 -19.97 -4.55
C ASP A 301 4.26 -21.41 -4.06
N GLU A 302 3.61 -21.72 -2.95
CA GLU A 302 3.62 -23.04 -2.30
C GLU A 302 3.09 -24.15 -3.22
N ASN A 303 2.24 -23.80 -4.20
CA ASN A 303 1.69 -24.72 -5.19
C ASN A 303 2.60 -24.87 -6.43
N GLY A 304 3.79 -24.27 -6.41
CA GLY A 304 4.75 -24.31 -7.51
C GLY A 304 4.41 -23.39 -8.69
N LYS A 305 3.39 -22.52 -8.58
CA LYS A 305 3.10 -21.52 -9.60
C LYS A 305 4.15 -20.43 -9.54
N LYS A 306 4.80 -20.21 -10.67
CA LYS A 306 5.84 -19.19 -10.84
C LYS A 306 5.25 -17.85 -11.24
N PHE A 307 5.70 -16.80 -10.58
CA PHE A 307 5.47 -15.40 -10.91
C PHE A 307 6.80 -14.83 -11.42
N ASP A 308 6.82 -14.42 -12.68
CA ASP A 308 8.04 -13.94 -13.33
C ASP A 308 8.55 -12.64 -12.69
N GLY A 309 9.85 -12.62 -12.38
CA GLY A 309 10.55 -11.40 -12.02
C GLY A 309 10.71 -10.46 -13.22
N LEU A 310 10.98 -9.17 -12.97
CA LEU A 310 11.12 -8.14 -14.00
C LEU A 310 12.15 -8.51 -15.07
N THR A 311 13.25 -9.16 -14.68
CA THR A 311 14.29 -9.60 -15.62
C THR A 311 13.74 -10.61 -16.65
N ASN A 312 12.89 -11.54 -16.19
CA ASN A 312 12.24 -12.50 -17.07
C ASN A 312 11.10 -11.87 -17.87
N VAL A 313 10.32 -10.96 -17.27
CA VAL A 313 9.28 -10.20 -17.98
C VAL A 313 9.88 -9.43 -19.16
N ILE A 314 11.02 -8.76 -18.97
CA ILE A 314 11.75 -8.06 -20.04
C ILE A 314 12.14 -9.05 -21.15
N ARG A 315 12.70 -10.21 -20.81
CA ARG A 315 13.10 -11.23 -21.80
C ARG A 315 11.91 -11.82 -22.55
N LEU A 316 10.80 -12.11 -21.89
CA LEU A 316 9.63 -12.72 -22.54
C LEU A 316 8.92 -11.74 -23.49
N ASN A 317 8.99 -10.43 -23.20
CA ASN A 317 8.23 -9.43 -23.93
C ASN A 317 9.05 -8.63 -24.96
N HIS A 318 10.37 -8.79 -25.02
CA HIS A 318 11.25 -7.94 -25.82
C HIS A 318 10.92 -7.85 -27.32
N VAL A 319 10.24 -8.85 -27.87
CA VAL A 319 9.75 -8.86 -29.26
C VAL A 319 8.26 -8.50 -29.35
N SER A 320 7.40 -9.23 -28.63
CA SER A 320 5.94 -9.15 -28.74
C SER A 320 5.35 -7.88 -28.10
N ASP A 321 5.99 -7.37 -27.05
CA ASP A 321 5.64 -6.13 -26.35
C ASP A 321 6.92 -5.41 -25.89
N SER A 322 7.70 -4.98 -26.88
CA SER A 322 8.94 -4.23 -26.67
C SER A 322 8.73 -2.98 -25.79
N ARG A 323 7.54 -2.38 -25.80
CA ARG A 323 7.20 -1.26 -24.91
C ARG A 323 7.18 -1.68 -23.44
N ARG A 324 6.52 -2.81 -23.10
CA ARG A 324 6.54 -3.34 -21.72
C ARG A 324 7.97 -3.59 -21.23
N SER A 325 8.80 -4.15 -22.10
CA SER A 325 10.21 -4.41 -21.80
C SER A 325 10.97 -3.11 -21.48
N TYR A 326 10.78 -2.08 -22.31
CA TYR A 326 11.32 -0.75 -22.04
C TYR A 326 10.81 -0.14 -20.73
N GLN A 327 9.51 -0.21 -20.45
CA GLN A 327 8.94 0.33 -19.21
C GLN A 327 9.54 -0.34 -17.96
N CYS A 328 9.76 -1.66 -18.00
CA CYS A 328 10.44 -2.38 -16.93
C CYS A 328 11.90 -1.93 -16.77
N ILE A 329 12.62 -1.69 -17.87
CA ILE A 329 14.00 -1.15 -17.82
C ILE A 329 14.01 0.26 -17.23
N LYS A 330 13.13 1.14 -17.70
CA LYS A 330 12.99 2.50 -17.17
C LYS A 330 12.71 2.48 -15.67
N PHE A 331 11.79 1.63 -15.22
CA PHE A 331 11.52 1.43 -13.80
C PHE A 331 12.76 1.00 -13.01
N LEU A 332 13.54 0.02 -13.49
CA LEU A 332 14.75 -0.43 -12.80
C LEU A 332 15.78 0.69 -12.68
N VAL A 333 15.96 1.50 -13.73
CA VAL A 333 16.84 2.68 -13.72
C VAL A 333 16.35 3.72 -12.70
N ASP A 334 15.06 4.08 -12.76
CA ASP A 334 14.44 5.03 -11.83
C ASP A 334 14.54 4.55 -10.36
N LEU A 335 14.40 3.24 -10.12
CA LEU A 335 14.54 2.63 -8.81
C LEU A 335 15.98 2.72 -8.27
N MET A 336 16.99 2.38 -9.09
CA MET A 336 18.40 2.48 -8.68
C MET A 336 18.82 3.92 -8.39
N ASN A 337 18.27 4.89 -9.11
CA ASN A 337 18.55 6.30 -8.85
C ASN A 337 17.87 6.84 -7.59
N SER A 338 16.79 6.21 -7.13
CA SER A 338 16.01 6.66 -5.97
C SER A 338 16.28 5.87 -4.69
N SER A 339 16.96 4.72 -4.76
CA SER A 339 17.29 3.89 -3.61
C SER A 339 18.70 3.32 -3.71
N SER A 340 19.56 3.70 -2.76
CA SER A 340 20.91 3.16 -2.63
C SER A 340 20.90 1.66 -2.41
N VAL A 341 19.98 1.14 -1.59
CA VAL A 341 19.83 -0.31 -1.34
C VAL A 341 19.48 -1.06 -2.63
N ALA A 342 18.59 -0.51 -3.45
CA ALA A 342 18.24 -1.11 -4.73
C ALA A 342 19.40 -1.04 -5.74
N LYS A 343 20.13 0.08 -5.75
CA LYS A 343 21.37 0.24 -6.53
C LYS A 343 22.38 -0.83 -6.12
N ASP A 344 22.76 -0.89 -4.84
CA ASP A 344 23.73 -1.86 -4.32
C ASP A 344 23.33 -3.32 -4.61
N PHE A 345 22.05 -3.65 -4.52
CA PHE A 345 21.53 -4.98 -4.84
C PHE A 345 21.75 -5.34 -6.33
N LEU A 346 21.40 -4.43 -7.23
CA LEU A 346 21.52 -4.65 -8.68
C LEU A 346 22.99 -4.57 -9.15
N LEU A 347 23.82 -3.72 -8.53
CA LEU A 347 25.25 -3.63 -8.80
C LEU A 347 25.99 -4.93 -8.43
N LYS A 348 25.52 -5.67 -7.41
CA LYS A 348 26.06 -7.01 -7.06
C LYS A 348 25.68 -8.10 -8.05
N THR A 349 24.75 -7.83 -8.98
CA THR A 349 24.22 -8.83 -9.91
C THR A 349 24.11 -8.28 -11.35
N PRO A 350 25.20 -7.73 -11.93
CA PRO A 350 25.18 -7.09 -13.25
C PRO A 350 24.61 -7.99 -14.35
N ALA A 351 24.99 -9.27 -14.32
CA ALA A 351 24.54 -10.27 -15.30
C ALA A 351 23.00 -10.42 -15.37
N LYS A 352 22.27 -10.08 -14.30
CA LYS A 352 20.81 -10.18 -14.26
C LYS A 352 20.11 -9.18 -15.19
N TRP A 353 20.69 -8.00 -15.40
CA TRP A 353 20.03 -6.92 -16.14
C TRP A 353 20.88 -6.33 -17.29
N GLN A 354 22.17 -6.67 -17.38
CA GLN A 354 23.06 -6.33 -18.50
C GLN A 354 22.42 -6.62 -19.87
N TRP A 355 21.78 -7.77 -20.00
CA TRP A 355 21.09 -8.15 -21.24
C TRP A 355 20.01 -7.13 -21.63
N ALA A 356 19.26 -6.62 -20.65
CA ALA A 356 18.20 -5.65 -20.88
C ALA A 356 18.77 -4.30 -21.36
N VAL A 357 19.91 -3.86 -20.81
CA VAL A 357 20.60 -2.64 -21.27
C VAL A 357 21.14 -2.82 -22.69
N ASN A 358 21.78 -3.95 -22.97
CA ASN A 358 22.29 -4.27 -24.31
C ASN A 358 21.15 -4.33 -25.33
N TRP A 359 19.99 -4.90 -24.95
CA TRP A 359 18.79 -4.91 -25.78
C TRP A 359 18.29 -3.48 -26.05
N LEU A 360 18.21 -2.61 -25.03
CA LEU A 360 17.79 -1.22 -25.20
C LEU A 360 18.77 -0.44 -26.10
N LYS A 361 20.08 -0.65 -25.92
CA LYS A 361 21.14 -0.08 -26.77
C LYS A 361 20.95 -0.48 -28.23
N LYS A 362 20.76 -1.78 -28.49
CA LYS A 362 20.48 -2.30 -29.83
C LYS A 362 19.21 -1.67 -30.42
N LYS A 363 18.11 -1.63 -29.65
CA LYS A 363 16.85 -1.03 -30.08
C LYS A 363 16.98 0.44 -30.42
N MET A 364 17.78 1.19 -29.67
CA MET A 364 18.07 2.59 -29.99
C MET A 364 18.89 2.77 -31.26
N SER A 365 19.83 1.87 -31.54
CA SER A 365 20.66 1.93 -32.77
C SER A 365 19.98 1.43 -34.05
N GLU A 366 18.96 0.57 -33.94
CA GLU A 366 18.27 0.02 -35.11
C GLU A 366 17.60 1.13 -35.95
N HIS A 367 18.05 1.39 -37.18
CA HIS A 367 17.40 2.35 -38.08
C HIS A 367 16.14 1.75 -38.72
N TYR A 368 15.00 1.83 -38.02
CA TYR A 368 13.69 1.71 -38.66
C TYR A 368 13.03 3.08 -38.67
N TRP A 369 13.20 3.79 -39.79
CA TRP A 369 12.42 4.98 -40.10
C TRP A 369 10.99 4.55 -40.45
N SER A 370 10.01 4.96 -39.64
CA SER A 370 8.62 5.03 -40.09
C SER A 370 8.32 6.49 -40.38
N THR A 371 8.42 6.88 -41.64
CA THR A 371 8.32 8.26 -42.13
C THR A 371 6.87 8.79 -42.16
N THR A 372 5.94 8.21 -41.38
CA THR A 372 4.50 8.48 -41.55
C THR A 372 3.75 8.82 -40.26
N SER A 373 4.43 9.28 -39.20
CA SER A 373 3.73 9.66 -37.97
C SER A 373 4.25 10.96 -37.38
N THR A 374 3.58 12.06 -37.71
CA THR A 374 3.65 13.38 -37.05
C THR A 374 3.09 13.38 -35.61
N ALA A 375 2.61 12.25 -35.08
CA ALA A 375 2.20 12.16 -33.69
C ALA A 375 3.42 11.96 -32.79
N VAL A 376 3.59 12.82 -31.79
CA VAL A 376 4.56 12.63 -30.68
C VAL A 376 4.22 11.32 -29.98
N MET A 377 4.93 10.25 -30.29
CA MET A 377 4.65 8.91 -29.76
C MET A 377 5.41 8.71 -28.43
N SER A 378 4.68 8.54 -27.32
CA SER A 378 5.23 8.23 -25.99
C SER A 378 5.26 6.72 -25.73
N ASN A 379 6.30 6.26 -25.03
CA ASN A 379 6.39 4.89 -24.51
C ASN A 379 5.57 4.67 -23.22
N GLU A 380 5.04 5.73 -22.60
CA GLU A 380 4.23 5.62 -21.38
C GLU A 380 2.74 5.41 -21.72
N ASP A 381 2.17 6.24 -22.59
CA ASP A 381 0.70 6.36 -22.73
C ASP A 381 0.12 5.76 -24.02
N SER A 382 0.96 5.32 -24.97
CA SER A 382 0.47 4.79 -26.25
C SER A 382 -0.19 3.42 -26.11
N ASN A 383 -1.21 3.09 -26.92
CA ASN A 383 -1.77 1.74 -26.96
C ASN A 383 -0.94 0.75 -27.81
N ARG A 384 0.16 1.20 -28.43
CA ARG A 384 1.01 0.35 -29.27
C ARG A 384 1.95 -0.50 -28.41
N LYS A 385 2.21 -1.74 -28.85
CA LYS A 385 3.18 -2.66 -28.23
C LYS A 385 4.64 -2.41 -28.67
N SER A 386 4.83 -1.54 -29.66
CA SER A 386 6.14 -1.21 -30.22
C SER A 386 6.82 -0.08 -29.45
N PHE A 387 8.09 -0.29 -29.12
CA PHE A 387 8.99 0.71 -28.57
C PHE A 387 9.22 1.88 -29.54
N GLN A 388 9.25 3.09 -28.99
CA GLN A 388 9.51 4.35 -29.69
C GLN A 388 10.85 4.93 -29.23
N ARG A 389 11.63 5.47 -30.17
CA ARG A 389 12.89 6.16 -29.85
C ARG A 389 12.57 7.59 -29.44
N THR A 390 12.44 7.81 -28.14
CA THR A 390 12.17 9.12 -27.56
C THR A 390 13.38 9.63 -26.79
N GLU A 391 13.45 10.94 -26.54
CA GLU A 391 14.50 11.54 -25.70
C GLU A 391 14.54 10.90 -24.30
N SER A 392 13.38 10.64 -23.71
CA SER A 392 13.26 9.91 -22.43
C SER A 392 13.91 8.53 -22.47
N ALA A 393 13.75 7.81 -23.59
CA ALA A 393 14.37 6.50 -23.75
C ALA A 393 15.89 6.60 -23.94
N GLN A 394 16.38 7.67 -24.57
CA GLN A 394 17.81 7.93 -24.72
C GLN A 394 18.45 8.26 -23.37
N TYR A 395 17.77 9.11 -22.58
CA TYR A 395 18.19 9.41 -21.21
C TYR A 395 18.19 8.16 -20.32
N THR A 396 17.17 7.31 -20.43
CA THR A 396 17.12 6.01 -19.72
C THR A 396 18.31 5.13 -20.08
N LEU A 397 18.65 5.03 -21.37
CA LEU A 397 19.80 4.25 -21.83
C LEU A 397 21.13 4.82 -21.32
N GLN A 398 21.29 6.15 -21.33
CA GLN A 398 22.50 6.81 -20.81
C GLN A 398 22.70 6.48 -19.33
N GLN A 399 21.66 6.63 -18.51
CA GLN A 399 21.71 6.29 -17.09
C GLN A 399 21.97 4.80 -16.85
N ALA A 400 21.31 3.91 -17.59
CA ALA A 400 21.54 2.47 -17.51
C ALA A 400 23.01 2.12 -17.83
N THR A 401 23.60 2.75 -18.85
CA THR A 401 24.99 2.52 -19.24
C THR A 401 25.97 3.06 -18.19
N ALA A 402 25.68 4.23 -17.61
CA ALA A 402 26.48 4.80 -16.53
C ALA A 402 26.49 3.88 -15.29
N LEU A 403 25.31 3.38 -14.89
CA LEU A 403 25.17 2.43 -13.78
C LEU A 403 25.98 1.15 -14.01
N LEU A 404 26.03 0.60 -15.23
CA LEU A 404 26.86 -0.56 -15.55
C LEU A 404 28.36 -0.24 -15.54
N THR A 405 28.76 0.95 -15.98
CA THR A 405 30.17 1.38 -15.97
C THR A 405 30.68 1.54 -14.52
N GLU A 406 29.82 2.03 -13.62
CA GLU A 406 30.12 2.07 -12.19
C GLU A 406 30.39 0.65 -11.64
N ILE A 407 29.67 -0.38 -12.11
CA ILE A 407 29.90 -1.78 -11.71
C ILE A 407 31.31 -2.23 -12.10
N GLU A 408 31.69 -2.02 -13.36
CA GLU A 408 33.02 -2.41 -13.87
C GLU A 408 34.11 -1.76 -13.02
N SER A 409 33.99 -0.47 -12.70
CA SER A 409 34.96 0.24 -11.85
C SER A 409 35.06 -0.30 -10.41
N HIS A 410 33.95 -0.75 -9.82
CA HIS A 410 33.95 -1.35 -8.49
C HIS A 410 34.55 -2.76 -8.47
N GLU A 411 34.30 -3.58 -9.49
CA GLU A 411 34.94 -4.90 -9.65
C GLU A 411 36.46 -4.78 -9.85
N PHE A 412 36.93 -3.82 -10.65
CA PHE A 412 38.36 -3.55 -10.82
C PHE A 412 39.05 -3.12 -9.51
N ASN A 413 38.40 -2.29 -8.68
CA ASN A 413 38.97 -1.85 -7.40
C ASN A 413 39.03 -2.96 -6.34
N ASN A 414 38.00 -3.81 -6.24
CA ASN A 414 38.00 -4.92 -5.29
C ASN A 414 38.99 -6.03 -5.66
N ASN A 415 39.19 -6.28 -6.96
CA ASN A 415 40.17 -7.26 -7.43
C ASN A 415 41.62 -6.79 -7.24
N ASN A 416 41.87 -5.49 -7.30
CA ASN A 416 43.20 -4.91 -7.01
C ASN A 416 43.58 -4.98 -5.52
N ILE A 417 42.61 -4.89 -4.61
CA ILE A 417 42.86 -5.03 -3.16
C ILE A 417 43.21 -6.49 -2.81
N SER A 418 42.54 -7.46 -3.43
CA SER A 418 42.87 -8.90 -3.26
C SER A 418 44.22 -9.29 -3.88
N SER A 419 44.68 -8.64 -4.96
CA SER A 419 45.99 -8.91 -5.57
C SER A 419 47.16 -8.22 -4.87
N THR A 420 46.91 -7.17 -4.07
CA THR A 420 47.94 -6.55 -3.20
C THR A 420 48.21 -7.31 -1.90
N ILE A 421 47.36 -8.26 -1.48
CA ILE A 421 47.60 -9.06 -0.26
C ILE A 421 48.38 -10.35 -0.57
N SER A 422 48.44 -10.80 -1.83
CA SER A 422 49.16 -12.02 -2.24
C SER A 422 50.59 -11.80 -2.72
N SER A 423 51.16 -10.60 -2.56
CA SER A 423 52.50 -10.23 -3.04
C SER A 423 53.45 -9.68 -1.96
N ALA A 424 53.18 -9.96 -0.68
CA ALA A 424 54.06 -9.63 0.43
C ALA A 424 54.46 -10.88 1.21
N ASP A 425 55.18 -11.81 0.56
CA ASP A 425 55.98 -12.80 1.27
C ASP A 425 57.12 -13.31 0.38
N SER A 426 58.21 -12.55 0.35
CA SER A 426 59.54 -13.07 0.05
C SER A 426 60.58 -12.09 0.57
N ASP A 427 61.51 -12.65 1.34
CA ASP A 427 62.81 -12.13 1.77
C ASP A 427 62.86 -11.29 3.06
N ASN A 428 63.18 -11.97 4.16
CA ASN A 428 64.49 -11.79 4.78
C ASN A 428 64.80 -12.86 5.83
N ASP A 429 65.78 -13.69 5.50
CA ASP A 429 66.57 -14.47 6.45
C ASP A 429 67.71 -13.62 7.03
N VAL A 430 68.31 -14.15 8.10
CA VAL A 430 69.62 -13.82 8.72
C VAL A 430 69.58 -13.11 10.09
N ASN A 431 69.38 -13.96 11.11
CA ASN A 431 70.37 -14.39 12.11
C ASN A 431 70.77 -13.51 13.32
N MET A 432 70.69 -14.20 14.48
CA MET A 432 71.69 -14.31 15.56
C MET A 432 71.55 -13.40 16.80
N SER A 433 71.12 -13.96 17.93
CA SER A 433 71.99 -14.39 19.05
C SER A 433 71.27 -14.50 20.42
N THR A 434 71.48 -15.67 21.04
CA THR A 434 71.78 -15.95 22.47
C THR A 434 70.74 -15.81 23.60
N ALA A 435 70.57 -16.95 24.29
CA ALA A 435 70.49 -17.18 25.75
C ALA A 435 69.27 -16.61 26.51
N SER A 436 68.64 -17.25 27.50
CA SER A 436 68.92 -18.43 28.32
C SER A 436 67.68 -18.76 29.17
N ASP A 437 67.61 -20.03 29.62
CA ASP A 437 66.75 -20.63 30.66
C ASP A 437 66.18 -19.70 31.75
N SER A 438 64.93 -19.95 32.18
CA SER A 438 64.65 -20.77 33.38
C SER A 438 63.18 -20.73 33.83
N ASP A 439 62.63 -21.92 34.07
CA ASP A 439 61.46 -22.21 34.91
C ASP A 439 61.64 -21.66 36.34
N VAL A 440 60.56 -21.20 36.98
CA VAL A 440 60.13 -21.66 38.33
C VAL A 440 58.63 -21.37 38.50
N SER A 441 57.92 -22.40 38.94
CA SER A 441 56.52 -22.48 39.29
C SER A 441 56.27 -22.27 40.80
N VAL A 442 54.99 -22.38 41.20
CA VAL A 442 54.46 -22.64 42.57
C VAL A 442 54.16 -21.36 43.39
N THR A 443 53.04 -21.16 44.10
CA THR A 443 51.71 -21.77 44.32
C THR A 443 51.00 -20.78 45.27
N THR A 444 49.70 -20.98 45.54
CA THR A 444 49.11 -21.05 46.90
C THR A 444 47.84 -20.21 47.08
N THR A 445 46.73 -20.97 47.19
CA THR A 445 45.59 -20.81 48.13
C THR A 445 44.56 -19.70 47.94
N ILE A 446 43.30 -19.82 48.38
CA ILE A 446 42.30 -20.88 48.67
C ILE A 446 41.08 -20.07 49.18
N SER A 447 39.87 -20.61 49.03
CA SER A 447 38.61 -20.29 49.75
C SER A 447 37.89 -18.99 49.36
N GLY A 448 36.56 -18.93 49.33
CA GLY A 448 35.54 -19.91 49.70
C GLY A 448 34.16 -19.24 49.74
N VAL A 449 33.21 -19.84 49.04
CA VAL A 449 31.80 -20.07 49.41
C VAL A 449 31.21 -19.24 50.56
N SER A 450 30.10 -18.51 50.32
CA SER A 450 28.85 -18.78 51.03
C SER A 450 27.62 -18.15 50.38
N SER A 451 26.60 -19.00 50.25
CA SER A 451 25.19 -18.75 49.97
C SER A 451 24.40 -18.44 51.26
N ARG A 452 23.26 -17.72 51.14
CA ARG A 452 21.98 -17.89 51.87
C ARG A 452 21.03 -16.72 51.54
N SER A 453 19.90 -16.94 50.86
CA SER A 453 18.57 -17.41 51.30
C SER A 453 17.63 -16.32 51.85
N SER A 454 16.59 -16.06 51.07
CA SER A 454 15.15 -16.08 51.42
C SER A 454 14.66 -15.36 52.68
N LYS A 455 13.70 -14.43 52.49
CA LYS A 455 12.49 -14.36 53.33
C LYS A 455 11.30 -13.70 52.62
N THR A 456 10.23 -14.50 52.56
CA THR A 456 8.85 -14.21 52.21
C THR A 456 8.20 -13.27 53.22
N THR A 457 7.29 -12.38 52.80
CA THR A 457 6.23 -11.87 53.68
C THR A 457 4.94 -11.69 52.91
N THR A 458 3.93 -12.41 53.39
CA THR A 458 2.53 -12.44 52.99
C THR A 458 1.79 -11.22 53.54
N THR A 459 0.89 -10.62 52.76
CA THR A 459 -0.20 -9.82 53.34
C THR A 459 -1.51 -10.10 52.61
N THR A 460 -2.43 -10.68 53.36
CA THR A 460 -3.83 -10.97 53.05
C THR A 460 -4.69 -9.76 53.42
N SER A 461 -5.67 -9.40 52.61
CA SER A 461 -6.86 -8.68 53.07
C SER A 461 -8.07 -8.98 52.17
N THR A 462 -8.95 -9.83 52.69
CA THR A 462 -10.36 -10.00 52.31
C THR A 462 -11.23 -9.09 53.18
N ILE A 463 -12.32 -8.54 52.63
CA ILE A 463 -13.64 -8.15 53.21
C ILE A 463 -14.37 -7.43 52.05
N SER A 464 -15.38 -8.01 51.38
CA SER A 464 -16.78 -8.32 51.73
C SER A 464 -17.75 -7.33 51.09
N SER A 465 -18.78 -7.93 50.52
CA SER A 465 -19.93 -7.43 49.78
C SER A 465 -20.88 -6.52 50.57
N LYS A 466 -21.51 -5.59 49.82
CA LYS A 466 -22.96 -5.41 49.74
C LYS A 466 -23.33 -4.90 48.36
#